data_AF-A0A9W7F707-F1
#
_entry.id   AF-A0A9W7F707-F1
#
_cell.length_a   1.000
_cell.length_b   1.000
_cell.length_c   1.000
_cell.angle_alpha   90.00
_cell.angle_beta   90.00
_cell.angle_gamma   90.00
#
_symmetry.space_group_name_H-M   'P 1'
#
loop_
_entity.id
_entity.type
_entity.pdbx_description
1 polymer ?
#
loop_
_entity_poly.entity_id
_entity_poly.type
_entity_poly.pdbx_seq_one_letter_code
_entity_poly.pdbx_strand_id
1 'polypeptide(L)'
;MKLTKTLESTIFITFHLFAPPVASHPNCEPLETYQAPYVSSTYSRSNHMGNYYELAFRDLYPAPPHSDCQHTSKFIVDDYEYDESFRFSVIEFGTTIPTKTLISIKDTAVDLVVDQIMQNITIMNRDLPSNSSTTFHTTVIAFSPHISPNSSQYEWLIEFTCGSEGNPLIPLLFPNDFVGINLYSKSSPHSPRGNSNLLEMMSAIEELGLTWATESEPWKGMDTGFNIVPHGVNCTYEF
;
A
#
# COMPACT_ATOMS: atom_id res chain seq x y z
N MET A 1 44.83 -50.15 -45.75
CA MET A 1 43.99 -48.96 -46.03
C MET A 1 42.82 -48.99 -45.05
N LYS A 2 42.92 -48.24 -43.94
CA LYS A 2 41.96 -48.26 -42.82
C LYS A 2 40.95 -47.12 -43.01
N LEU A 3 39.66 -47.46 -43.04
CA LEU A 3 38.56 -46.49 -42.98
C LEU A 3 38.31 -46.10 -41.52
N THR A 4 38.42 -44.81 -41.22
CA THR A 4 37.88 -44.18 -40.01
C THR A 4 36.51 -43.59 -40.33
N LYS A 5 35.46 -44.09 -39.68
CA LYS A 5 34.13 -43.47 -39.62
C LYS A 5 34.09 -42.52 -38.42
N THR A 6 33.77 -41.26 -38.68
CA THR A 6 33.47 -40.25 -37.65
C THR A 6 31.94 -40.23 -37.48
N LEU A 7 31.45 -40.49 -36.27
CA LEU A 7 30.05 -40.28 -35.90
C LEU A 7 29.90 -38.82 -35.42
N GLU A 8 29.03 -38.06 -36.08
CA GLU A 8 28.55 -36.77 -35.59
C GLU A 8 27.34 -37.01 -34.68
N SER A 9 27.46 -36.67 -33.40
CA SER A 9 26.36 -36.67 -32.45
C SER A 9 25.78 -35.26 -32.36
N THR A 10 24.62 -35.03 -32.96
CA THR A 10 23.83 -33.81 -32.80
C THR A 10 23.12 -33.84 -31.44
N ILE A 11 23.53 -32.96 -30.51
CA ILE A 11 22.85 -32.75 -29.23
C ILE A 11 21.72 -31.73 -29.46
N PHE A 12 20.47 -32.18 -29.35
CA PHE A 12 19.31 -31.29 -29.27
C PHE A 12 19.19 -30.76 -27.85
N ILE A 13 19.49 -29.48 -27.64
CA ILE A 13 19.22 -28.76 -26.39
C ILE A 13 17.81 -28.21 -26.48
N THR A 14 16.86 -28.87 -25.81
CA THR A 14 15.47 -28.39 -25.70
C THR A 14 15.40 -27.36 -24.57
N PHE A 15 15.48 -26.08 -24.90
CA PHE A 15 15.16 -24.99 -23.97
C PHE A 15 13.68 -25.06 -23.60
N HIS A 16 13.39 -25.58 -22.40
CA HIS A 16 12.07 -25.43 -21.80
C HIS A 16 12.01 -23.99 -21.28
N LEU A 17 11.21 -23.16 -21.95
CA LEU A 17 10.77 -21.88 -21.40
C LEU A 17 9.90 -22.19 -20.18
N PHE A 18 10.53 -22.30 -19.01
CA PHE A 18 9.84 -22.19 -17.75
C PHE A 18 9.41 -20.73 -17.64
N ALA A 19 8.17 -20.43 -18.02
CA ALA A 19 7.51 -19.25 -17.48
C ALA A 19 7.59 -19.41 -15.95
N PRO A 20 8.16 -18.44 -15.21
CA PRO A 20 8.11 -18.50 -13.75
C PRO A 20 6.65 -18.69 -13.37
N PRO A 21 6.35 -19.58 -12.40
CA PRO A 21 4.99 -19.69 -11.90
C PRO A 21 4.55 -18.28 -11.53
N VAL A 22 3.41 -17.84 -12.07
CA VAL A 22 2.76 -16.60 -11.63
C VAL A 22 2.73 -16.68 -10.11
N ALA A 23 3.51 -15.83 -9.45
CA ALA A 23 3.65 -15.87 -8.01
C ALA A 23 2.24 -15.72 -7.43
N SER A 24 1.68 -16.81 -6.90
CA SER A 24 0.42 -16.72 -6.19
C SER A 24 0.72 -15.93 -4.93
N HIS A 25 0.29 -14.67 -4.89
CA HIS A 25 0.40 -13.86 -3.67
C HIS A 25 -0.18 -14.67 -2.51
N PRO A 26 0.49 -14.71 -1.34
CA PRO A 26 -0.01 -15.48 -0.21
C PRO A 26 -1.40 -14.99 0.19
N ASN A 27 -2.21 -15.88 0.75
CA ASN A 27 -3.44 -15.48 1.44
C ASN A 27 -3.08 -14.59 2.62
N CYS A 28 -3.86 -13.54 2.85
CA CYS A 28 -3.72 -12.76 4.07
C CYS A 28 -3.80 -13.67 5.29
N GLU A 29 -2.80 -13.54 6.14
CA GLU A 29 -2.74 -14.07 7.48
C GLU A 29 -3.38 -13.07 8.46
N PRO A 30 -3.61 -13.45 9.73
CA PRO A 30 -3.97 -12.48 10.75
C PRO A 30 -2.99 -11.31 10.75
N LEU A 31 -3.50 -10.08 10.79
CA LEU A 31 -2.69 -8.87 10.55
C LEU A 31 -1.53 -8.70 11.54
N GLU A 32 -1.64 -9.27 12.74
CA GLU A 32 -0.61 -9.26 13.77
C GLU A 32 0.65 -10.01 13.32
N THR A 33 0.54 -10.98 12.40
CA THR A 33 1.71 -11.72 11.89
C THR A 33 2.62 -10.86 11.01
N TYR A 34 2.09 -9.76 10.47
CA TYR A 34 2.84 -8.83 9.64
C TYR A 34 3.55 -7.73 10.42
N GLN A 35 3.26 -7.59 11.72
CA GLN A 35 3.83 -6.52 12.53
C GLN A 35 5.28 -6.81 12.93
N ALA A 36 6.11 -5.77 12.89
CA ALA A 36 7.40 -5.81 13.56
C ALA A 36 7.20 -6.03 15.08
N PRO A 37 8.06 -6.81 15.76
CA PRO A 37 7.83 -7.20 17.15
C PRO A 37 7.58 -6.04 18.13
N TYR A 38 8.19 -4.88 17.89
CA TYR A 38 8.06 -3.72 18.77
C TYR A 38 6.69 -3.04 18.68
N VAL A 39 5.97 -3.17 17.56
CA VAL A 39 4.73 -2.43 17.28
C VAL A 39 3.70 -2.70 18.37
N SER A 40 3.45 -3.97 18.67
CA SER A 40 2.48 -4.40 19.69
C SER A 40 2.69 -3.76 21.07
N SER A 41 3.94 -3.47 21.42
CA SER A 41 4.32 -2.96 22.74
C SER A 41 4.52 -1.45 22.81
N THR A 42 4.64 -0.78 21.66
CA THR A 42 5.07 0.64 21.60
C THR A 42 4.20 1.52 20.72
N TYR A 43 3.30 0.93 19.94
CA TYR A 43 2.35 1.70 19.15
C TYR A 43 1.41 2.51 20.06
N SER A 44 1.18 3.75 19.65
CA SER A 44 0.24 4.67 20.26
C SER A 44 -0.51 5.40 19.17
N ARG A 45 -1.83 5.25 19.16
CA ARG A 45 -2.70 5.92 18.19
C ARG A 45 -2.56 7.44 18.23
N SER A 46 -2.29 8.04 19.39
CA SER A 46 -2.07 9.50 19.50
C SER A 46 -0.89 10.00 18.68
N ASN A 47 0.08 9.12 18.41
CA ASN A 47 1.31 9.43 17.69
C ASN A 47 1.18 9.20 16.17
N HIS A 48 0.09 8.55 15.75
CA HIS A 48 -0.28 8.26 14.36
C HIS A 48 -1.11 9.40 13.73
N MET A 49 -1.43 10.46 14.46
CA MET A 49 -2.38 11.46 13.98
C MET A 49 -1.73 12.55 13.12
N GLY A 50 -2.58 13.37 12.51
CA GLY A 50 -2.20 14.52 11.71
C GLY A 50 -1.89 14.16 10.26
N ASN A 51 -1.09 15.01 9.63
CA ASN A 51 -0.90 15.00 8.19
C ASN A 51 0.32 14.16 7.76
N TYR A 52 0.16 13.35 6.72
CA TYR A 52 1.22 12.54 6.13
C TYR A 52 1.24 12.70 4.61
N TYR A 53 2.45 12.70 4.06
CA TYR A 53 2.70 12.42 2.65
C TYR A 53 2.68 10.92 2.45
N GLU A 54 1.93 10.45 1.44
CA GLU A 54 1.98 9.07 1.01
C GLU A 54 3.13 8.91 0.00
N LEU A 55 4.23 8.27 0.41
CA LEU A 55 5.45 8.19 -0.40
C LEU A 55 5.41 7.06 -1.41
N ALA A 56 4.76 5.96 -1.06
CA ALA A 56 4.56 4.83 -1.95
C ALA A 56 3.35 4.01 -1.48
N PHE A 57 2.71 3.32 -2.41
CA PHE A 57 1.57 2.48 -2.08
C PHE A 57 1.35 1.39 -3.13
N ARG A 58 0.63 0.37 -2.73
CA ARG A 58 -0.12 -0.55 -3.58
C ARG A 58 -1.51 -0.62 -2.98
N ASP A 59 -2.53 -0.10 -3.65
CA ASP A 59 -3.85 0.05 -3.04
C ASP A 59 -4.97 0.14 -4.12
N LEU A 60 -6.21 0.34 -3.67
CA LEU A 60 -7.45 0.50 -4.43
C LEU A 60 -7.49 1.75 -5.33
N TYR A 61 -6.62 2.73 -5.08
CA TYR A 61 -6.64 4.02 -5.77
C TYR A 61 -5.84 4.00 -7.08
N PRO A 62 -6.23 4.79 -8.09
CA PRO A 62 -5.50 4.86 -9.35
C PRO A 62 -4.06 5.32 -9.12
N ALA A 63 -3.10 4.58 -9.68
CA ALA A 63 -1.68 4.89 -9.64
C ALA A 63 -1.30 6.16 -10.44
N PRO A 64 -0.12 6.74 -10.21
CA PRO A 64 0.50 7.69 -11.13
C PRO A 64 0.57 7.13 -12.57
N PRO A 65 0.51 7.97 -13.62
CA PRO A 65 0.50 9.45 -13.61
C PRO A 65 -0.90 10.04 -13.41
N HIS A 66 -1.92 9.20 -13.25
CA HIS A 66 -3.29 9.67 -13.16
C HIS A 66 -3.54 10.41 -11.86
N SER A 67 -2.93 9.96 -10.75
CA SER A 67 -3.09 10.57 -9.43
C SER A 67 -1.75 11.07 -8.89
N ASP A 68 -1.63 12.36 -8.60
CA ASP A 68 -0.45 12.99 -8.01
C ASP A 68 -0.80 13.70 -6.68
N CYS A 69 0.21 14.06 -5.89
CA CYS A 69 0.08 14.86 -4.66
C CYS A 69 -0.77 14.19 -3.56
N GLN A 70 -0.60 12.88 -3.40
CA GLN A 70 -1.38 12.08 -2.47
C GLN A 70 -0.95 12.38 -1.03
N HIS A 71 -1.92 12.77 -0.21
CA HIS A 71 -1.70 12.98 1.20
C HIS A 71 -2.93 12.60 2.00
N THR A 72 -2.65 12.34 3.26
CA THR A 72 -3.64 11.84 4.19
C THR A 72 -3.63 12.71 5.43
N SER A 73 -4.82 13.08 5.89
CA SER A 73 -5.04 13.69 7.20
C SER A 73 -5.79 12.71 8.08
N LYS A 74 -5.18 12.33 9.21
CA LYS A 74 -5.79 11.45 10.22
C LYS A 74 -6.17 12.27 11.46
N PHE A 75 -7.43 12.20 11.88
CA PHE A 75 -7.93 13.00 13.01
C PHE A 75 -8.79 12.17 13.96
N ILE A 76 -8.53 12.34 15.26
CA ILE A 76 -9.26 11.63 16.33
C ILE A 76 -10.71 12.13 16.35
N VAL A 77 -11.65 11.19 16.27
CA VAL A 77 -13.06 11.44 16.52
C VAL A 77 -13.35 11.21 18.01
N ASP A 78 -12.89 10.09 18.56
CA ASP A 78 -12.96 9.77 19.99
C ASP A 78 -11.90 8.74 20.44
N ASP A 79 -12.09 8.17 21.64
CA ASP A 79 -11.17 7.20 22.25
C ASP A 79 -11.07 5.86 21.48
N TYR A 80 -11.91 5.62 20.49
CA TYR A 80 -11.94 4.39 19.68
C TYR A 80 -12.15 4.67 18.19
N GLU A 81 -12.14 5.91 17.74
CA GLU A 81 -12.42 6.23 16.33
C GLU A 81 -11.52 7.36 15.85
N TYR A 82 -11.00 7.20 14.65
CA TYR A 82 -10.38 8.28 13.91
C TYR A 82 -10.88 8.27 12.48
N ASP A 83 -10.95 9.47 11.90
CA ASP A 83 -11.27 9.63 10.51
C ASP A 83 -9.97 9.83 9.73
N GLU A 84 -9.96 9.26 8.53
CA GLU A 84 -8.88 9.37 7.58
C GLU A 84 -9.38 10.02 6.30
N SER A 85 -8.84 11.20 6.00
CA SER A 85 -9.16 11.95 4.79
C SER A 85 -8.01 11.81 3.81
N PHE A 86 -8.21 10.99 2.78
CA PHE A 86 -7.33 10.92 1.62
C PHE A 86 -7.66 12.03 0.64
N ARG A 87 -6.63 12.72 0.20
CA ARG A 87 -6.72 13.78 -0.80
C ARG A 87 -5.68 13.53 -1.87
N PHE A 88 -6.14 13.43 -3.11
CA PHE A 88 -5.28 13.27 -4.27
C PHE A 88 -5.83 14.06 -5.46
N SER A 89 -4.93 14.44 -6.35
CA SER A 89 -5.29 15.19 -7.56
C SER A 89 -5.20 14.26 -8.76
N VAL A 90 -6.31 14.08 -9.48
CA VAL A 90 -6.34 13.25 -10.69
C VAL A 90 -6.19 14.13 -11.93
N ILE A 91 -5.28 13.82 -12.85
CA ILE A 91 -5.20 14.48 -14.16
C ILE A 91 -6.02 13.68 -15.17
N GLU A 92 -7.18 14.21 -15.54
CA GLU A 92 -8.05 13.61 -16.56
C GLU A 92 -8.23 14.60 -17.73
N PHE A 93 -7.88 14.16 -18.95
CA PHE A 93 -7.92 15.00 -20.17
C PHE A 93 -7.21 16.35 -20.03
N GLY A 94 -6.12 16.40 -19.25
CA GLY A 94 -5.35 17.63 -18.99
C GLY A 94 -5.97 18.57 -17.94
N THR A 95 -7.05 18.15 -17.27
CA THR A 95 -7.67 18.88 -16.15
C THR A 95 -7.34 18.19 -14.83
N THR A 96 -6.92 18.97 -13.84
CA THR A 96 -6.74 18.46 -12.47
C THR A 96 -8.08 18.43 -11.74
N ILE A 97 -8.50 17.24 -11.32
CA ILE A 97 -9.71 17.00 -10.55
C ILE A 97 -9.30 16.68 -9.10
N PRO A 98 -9.61 17.54 -8.12
CA PRO A 98 -9.36 17.22 -6.72
C PRO A 98 -10.33 16.12 -6.30
N THR A 99 -9.78 15.02 -5.80
CA THR A 99 -10.54 13.90 -5.25
C THR A 99 -10.31 13.84 -3.75
N LYS A 100 -11.40 13.69 -2.99
CA LYS A 100 -11.35 13.50 -1.55
C LYS A 100 -12.12 12.24 -1.21
N THR A 101 -11.45 11.28 -0.59
CA THR A 101 -12.07 10.11 0.01
C THR A 101 -12.01 10.28 1.53
N LEU A 102 -13.16 10.13 2.18
CA LEU A 102 -13.22 10.06 3.63
C LEU A 102 -13.45 8.60 4.02
N ILE A 103 -12.56 8.07 4.85
CA ILE A 103 -12.67 6.75 5.45
C ILE A 103 -12.85 6.97 6.95
N SER A 104 -13.92 6.43 7.53
CA SER A 104 -14.08 6.39 8.98
C SER A 104 -13.56 5.05 9.49
N ILE A 105 -12.65 5.14 10.46
CA ILE A 105 -11.87 4.00 10.93
C ILE A 105 -12.20 3.78 12.40
N LYS A 106 -12.85 2.64 12.69
CA LYS A 106 -13.27 2.26 14.04
C LYS A 106 -12.29 1.27 14.65
N ASP A 107 -11.68 1.69 15.73
CA ASP A 107 -10.87 0.87 16.63
C ASP A 107 -11.81 -0.08 17.38
N THR A 108 -11.73 -1.36 17.05
CA THR A 108 -12.33 -2.37 17.90
C THR A 108 -11.30 -2.62 19.00
N ALA A 109 -11.61 -2.13 20.21
CA ALA A 109 -10.74 -1.89 21.35
C ALA A 109 -9.88 -3.06 21.91
N VAL A 110 -9.56 -4.08 21.11
CA VAL A 110 -8.84 -5.28 21.53
C VAL A 110 -7.60 -5.54 20.65
N ASP A 111 -7.54 -5.07 19.39
CA ASP A 111 -6.43 -5.38 18.50
C ASP A 111 -5.97 -4.15 17.71
N LEU A 112 -4.68 -4.08 17.36
CA LEU A 112 -4.08 -3.06 16.47
C LEU A 112 -4.61 -3.09 15.03
N VAL A 113 -5.69 -3.85 14.84
CA VAL A 113 -6.42 -4.06 13.61
C VAL A 113 -7.61 -3.13 13.62
N VAL A 114 -7.67 -2.30 12.60
CA VAL A 114 -8.69 -1.28 12.48
C VAL A 114 -9.60 -1.59 11.31
N ASP A 115 -10.91 -1.61 11.59
CA ASP A 115 -11.93 -1.82 10.59
C ASP A 115 -12.17 -0.49 9.87
N GLN A 116 -11.77 -0.45 8.60
CA GLN A 116 -12.01 0.67 7.71
C GLN A 116 -13.35 0.47 7.02
N ILE A 117 -14.36 1.27 7.37
CA ILE A 117 -15.63 1.28 6.64
C ILE A 117 -15.52 2.34 5.54
N MET A 118 -15.38 1.88 4.31
CA MET A 118 -15.33 2.78 3.16
C MET A 118 -16.73 2.99 2.58
N GLN A 119 -17.15 4.25 2.48
CA GLN A 119 -18.41 4.67 1.87
C GLN A 119 -18.13 5.60 0.68
N ASN A 120 -18.86 5.41 -0.42
CA ASN A 120 -18.74 6.21 -1.66
C ASN A 120 -17.36 6.19 -2.30
N ILE A 121 -16.75 5.01 -2.46
CA ILE A 121 -15.50 4.88 -3.22
C ILE A 121 -15.80 4.87 -4.72
N THR A 122 -15.12 5.71 -5.48
CA THR A 122 -15.02 5.56 -6.93
C THR A 122 -13.75 4.76 -7.26
N ILE A 123 -13.90 3.51 -7.69
CA ILE A 123 -12.78 2.66 -8.14
C ILE A 123 -12.78 2.65 -9.67
N MET A 124 -11.68 3.05 -10.31
CA MET A 124 -11.53 3.00 -11.78
C MET A 124 -12.72 3.64 -12.53
N ASN A 125 -13.13 4.85 -12.14
CA ASN A 125 -14.29 5.56 -12.68
C ASN A 125 -15.62 4.81 -12.56
N ARG A 126 -15.71 3.83 -11.64
CA ARG A 126 -16.95 3.19 -11.24
C ARG A 126 -17.20 3.45 -9.76
N ASP A 127 -18.28 4.16 -9.50
CA ASP A 127 -18.77 4.29 -8.12
C ASP A 127 -19.14 2.89 -7.62
N LEU A 128 -18.51 2.48 -6.52
CA LEU A 128 -19.06 1.40 -5.72
C LEU A 128 -20.45 1.87 -5.25
N PRO A 129 -21.48 1.01 -5.32
CA PRO A 129 -22.82 1.38 -4.92
C PRO A 129 -22.79 2.05 -3.55
N SER A 130 -23.45 3.21 -3.39
CA SER A 130 -23.52 3.94 -2.11
C SER A 130 -24.06 3.10 -0.94
N ASN A 131 -24.64 1.95 -1.25
CA ASN A 131 -25.28 1.02 -0.31
C ASN A 131 -24.37 -0.17 0.03
N SER A 132 -23.21 -0.31 -0.63
CA SER A 132 -22.21 -1.34 -0.32
C SER A 132 -21.15 -0.73 0.58
N SER A 133 -21.35 -0.79 1.89
CA SER A 133 -20.25 -0.65 2.83
C SER A 133 -19.30 -1.80 2.60
N THR A 134 -18.04 -1.49 2.30
CA THR A 134 -16.96 -2.48 2.31
C THR A 134 -16.13 -2.24 3.56
N THR A 135 -15.87 -3.30 4.31
CA THR A 135 -14.97 -3.25 5.45
C THR A 135 -13.63 -3.86 5.06
N PHE A 136 -12.56 -3.11 5.30
CA PHE A 136 -11.18 -3.57 5.18
C PHE A 136 -10.55 -3.61 6.57
N HIS A 137 -9.59 -4.49 6.79
CA HIS A 137 -8.83 -4.55 8.03
C HIS A 137 -7.43 -3.99 7.78
N THR A 138 -7.06 -2.94 8.49
CA THR A 138 -5.75 -2.29 8.35
C THR A 138 -4.99 -2.34 9.66
N THR A 139 -3.68 -2.53 9.60
CA THR A 139 -2.82 -2.39 10.78
C THR A 139 -1.54 -1.63 10.44
N VAL A 140 -0.95 -0.98 11.45
CA VAL A 140 0.41 -0.45 11.34
C VAL A 140 1.38 -1.59 11.54
N ILE A 141 2.22 -1.89 10.55
CA ILE A 141 3.18 -3.01 10.61
C ILE A 141 4.59 -2.58 11.02
N ALA A 142 4.94 -1.31 10.82
CA ALA A 142 6.18 -0.70 11.27
C ALA A 142 6.05 0.82 11.32
N PHE A 143 6.84 1.48 12.18
CA PHE A 143 6.93 2.94 12.26
C PHE A 143 8.28 3.39 12.81
N SER A 144 8.73 4.60 12.43
CA SER A 144 9.84 5.26 13.11
C SER A 144 9.32 6.21 14.19
N PRO A 145 9.80 6.08 15.43
CA PRO A 145 9.49 7.05 16.47
C PRO A 145 10.11 8.43 16.14
N HIS A 146 9.40 9.48 16.57
CA HIS A 146 9.85 10.85 16.77
C HIS A 146 10.63 11.56 15.64
N ILE A 147 9.97 12.55 15.01
CA ILE A 147 10.61 13.57 14.15
C ILE A 147 11.71 14.35 14.89
N SER A 148 11.51 14.56 16.20
CA SER A 148 12.39 15.31 17.10
C SER A 148 12.13 14.90 18.55
N PRO A 149 13.05 15.18 19.50
CA PRO A 149 12.90 14.79 20.92
C PRO A 149 11.61 15.30 21.60
N ASN A 150 10.96 16.31 21.01
CA ASN A 150 9.73 16.92 21.54
C ASN A 150 8.49 16.59 20.67
N SER A 151 8.65 15.89 19.55
CA SER A 151 7.50 15.48 18.73
C SER A 151 6.90 14.22 19.34
N SER A 152 5.61 14.21 19.64
CA SER A 152 4.91 12.96 19.96
C SER A 152 4.60 12.13 18.71
N GLN A 153 4.73 12.67 17.50
CA GLN A 153 4.28 12.01 16.28
C GLN A 153 5.34 11.08 15.67
N TYR A 154 4.88 10.01 15.02
CA TYR A 154 5.72 9.15 14.18
C TYR A 154 6.24 9.91 12.97
N GLU A 155 7.52 9.71 12.66
CA GLU A 155 8.16 10.32 11.49
C GLU A 155 7.70 9.67 10.20
N TRP A 156 7.59 8.34 10.22
CA TRP A 156 7.00 7.54 9.16
C TRP A 156 6.31 6.31 9.75
N LEU A 157 5.39 5.73 9.01
CA LEU A 157 4.72 4.48 9.34
C LEU A 157 4.29 3.74 8.07
N ILE A 158 4.09 2.44 8.21
CA ILE A 158 3.65 1.54 7.14
C ILE A 158 2.33 0.92 7.57
N GLU A 159 1.29 1.10 6.76
CA GLU A 159 0.01 0.44 6.93
C GLU A 159 -0.11 -0.73 5.97
N PHE A 160 -0.73 -1.80 6.45
CA PHE A 160 -0.98 -3.02 5.69
C PHE A 160 -2.46 -3.36 5.79
N THR A 161 -3.10 -3.60 4.66
CA THR A 161 -4.54 -3.77 4.56
C THR A 161 -4.89 -5.12 3.94
N CYS A 162 -5.71 -5.86 4.66
CA CYS A 162 -6.23 -7.18 4.30
C CYS A 162 -7.74 -7.25 4.47
N GLY A 163 -8.34 -8.25 3.83
CA GLY A 163 -9.73 -8.62 3.99
C GLY A 163 -10.66 -7.68 3.26
N SER A 164 -11.81 -8.21 2.85
CA SER A 164 -12.88 -7.39 2.32
C SER A 164 -14.22 -8.02 2.62
N GLU A 165 -14.94 -7.42 3.57
CA GLU A 165 -16.28 -7.86 3.91
C GLU A 165 -17.32 -6.90 3.33
N GLY A 166 -18.53 -7.43 3.07
CA GLY A 166 -19.69 -6.61 2.71
C GLY A 166 -19.93 -6.38 1.21
N ASN A 167 -18.92 -6.54 0.34
CA ASN A 167 -19.10 -6.39 -1.11
C ASN A 167 -18.57 -7.61 -1.90
N PRO A 168 -19.45 -8.36 -2.60
CA PRO A 168 -19.07 -9.59 -3.31
C PRO A 168 -18.16 -9.37 -4.52
N LEU A 169 -17.97 -8.12 -4.96
CA LEU A 169 -17.03 -7.78 -6.04
C LEU A 169 -15.59 -7.68 -5.55
N ILE A 170 -15.36 -7.46 -4.25
CA ILE A 170 -14.01 -7.18 -3.75
C ILE A 170 -13.11 -8.43 -3.81
N PRO A 171 -13.57 -9.65 -3.49
CA PRO A 171 -12.76 -10.86 -3.71
C PRO A 171 -12.38 -11.11 -5.19
N LEU A 172 -13.09 -10.50 -6.15
CA LEU A 172 -12.70 -10.55 -7.56
C LEU A 172 -11.56 -9.58 -7.88
N LEU A 173 -11.52 -8.45 -7.19
CA LEU A 173 -10.48 -7.42 -7.34
C LEU A 173 -9.24 -7.76 -6.52
N PHE A 174 -9.42 -8.36 -5.33
CA PHE A 174 -8.39 -8.69 -4.36
C PHE A 174 -8.40 -10.18 -4.01
N PRO A 175 -8.05 -11.06 -4.97
CA PRO A 175 -7.94 -12.49 -4.67
C PRO A 175 -6.88 -12.70 -3.60
N ASN A 176 -7.17 -13.57 -2.63
CA ASN A 176 -6.32 -13.85 -1.46
C ASN A 176 -6.33 -12.76 -0.39
N ASP A 177 -7.31 -11.86 -0.45
CA ASP A 177 -7.66 -10.86 0.57
C ASP A 177 -6.62 -9.75 0.80
N PHE A 178 -5.45 -9.78 0.15
CA PHE A 178 -4.50 -8.67 0.22
C PHE A 178 -5.03 -7.48 -0.56
N VAL A 179 -5.20 -6.35 0.12
CA VAL A 179 -5.76 -5.12 -0.46
C VAL A 179 -4.67 -4.12 -0.77
N GLY A 180 -3.77 -3.89 0.20
CA GLY A 180 -2.72 -2.93 -0.03
C GLY A 180 -1.69 -2.78 1.07
N ILE A 181 -0.68 -2.00 0.73
CA ILE A 181 0.36 -1.52 1.64
C ILE A 181 0.61 -0.04 1.32
N ASN A 182 0.65 0.82 2.34
CA ASN A 182 0.79 2.26 2.18
C ASN A 182 1.94 2.76 3.07
N LEU A 183 2.83 3.58 2.50
CA LEU A 183 4.03 4.08 3.15
C LEU A 183 3.88 5.59 3.39
N TYR A 184 3.73 5.98 4.65
CA TYR A 184 3.43 7.35 5.05
C TYR A 184 4.62 8.02 5.73
N SER A 185 4.85 9.30 5.44
CA SER A 185 5.93 10.10 6.01
C SER A 185 5.46 11.52 6.37
N LYS A 186 5.95 12.06 7.49
CA LYS A 186 5.78 13.48 7.84
C LYS A 186 6.68 14.40 7.02
N SER A 187 7.81 13.86 6.55
CA SER A 187 8.75 14.56 5.69
C SER A 187 8.33 14.48 4.24
N SER A 188 8.44 15.61 3.53
CA SER A 188 8.10 15.71 2.12
C SER A 188 8.96 14.76 1.27
N PRO A 189 8.37 14.11 0.24
CA PRO A 189 9.07 13.24 -0.72
C PRO A 189 10.30 13.88 -1.39
N HIS A 190 10.28 15.21 -1.58
CA HIS A 190 11.41 15.94 -2.19
C HIS A 190 12.51 16.31 -1.21
N SER A 191 12.27 16.12 0.08
CA SER A 191 13.28 16.39 1.09
C SER A 191 14.25 15.20 1.19
N PRO A 192 15.53 15.44 1.49
CA PRO A 192 16.47 14.36 1.79
C PRO A 192 15.95 13.41 2.88
N ARG A 193 15.19 13.95 3.86
CA ARG A 193 14.59 13.14 4.93
C ARG A 193 13.47 12.26 4.42
N GLY A 194 12.57 12.75 3.56
CA GLY A 194 11.51 11.93 2.97
C GLY A 194 12.07 10.77 2.15
N ASN A 195 13.13 11.00 1.37
CA ASN A 195 13.81 9.91 0.66
C ASN A 195 14.45 8.90 1.63
N SER A 196 15.06 9.37 2.73
CA SER A 196 15.56 8.48 3.80
C SER A 196 14.44 7.65 4.40
N ASN A 197 13.29 8.26 4.70
CA ASN A 197 12.14 7.57 5.26
C ASN A 197 11.63 6.48 4.31
N LEU A 198 11.55 6.75 3.00
CA LEU A 198 11.16 5.74 2.02
C LEU A 198 12.11 4.54 2.03
N LEU A 199 13.42 4.77 2.04
CA LEU A 199 14.42 3.70 2.11
C LEU A 199 14.32 2.91 3.44
N GLU A 200 14.12 3.59 4.56
CA GLU A 200 13.91 2.97 5.88
C GLU A 200 12.66 2.07 5.86
N MET A 201 11.55 2.55 5.28
CA MET A 201 10.31 1.78 5.15
C MET A 201 10.47 0.56 4.25
N MET A 202 11.15 0.70 3.10
CA MET A 202 11.43 -0.44 2.21
C MET A 202 12.32 -1.48 2.89
N SER A 203 13.32 -1.05 3.68
CA SER A 203 14.14 -1.95 4.49
C SER A 203 13.31 -2.70 5.53
N ALA A 204 12.39 -2.00 6.22
CA ALA A 204 11.48 -2.64 7.18
C ALA A 204 10.58 -3.69 6.51
N ILE A 205 10.07 -3.44 5.31
CA ILE A 205 9.28 -4.40 4.52
C ILE A 205 10.11 -5.63 4.16
N GLU A 206 11.37 -5.45 3.76
CA GLU A 206 12.29 -6.55 3.47
C GLU A 206 12.57 -7.40 4.71
N GLU A 207 12.85 -6.76 5.86
CA GLU A 207 13.09 -7.43 7.14
C GLU A 207 11.88 -8.24 7.63
N LEU A 208 10.66 -7.78 7.31
CA LEU A 208 9.41 -8.48 7.59
C LEU A 208 9.11 -9.61 6.60
N GLY A 209 9.91 -9.78 5.54
CA GLY A 209 9.66 -10.76 4.49
C GLY A 209 8.46 -10.43 3.61
N LEU A 210 8.11 -9.15 3.49
CA LEU A 210 6.92 -8.65 2.78
C LEU A 210 7.25 -8.05 1.40
N THR A 211 8.38 -8.39 0.81
CA THR A 211 8.80 -7.87 -0.51
C THR A 211 7.77 -8.14 -1.62
N TRP A 212 7.01 -9.22 -1.49
CA TRP A 212 5.90 -9.56 -2.39
C TRP A 212 4.78 -8.50 -2.42
N ALA A 213 4.57 -7.76 -1.32
CA ALA A 213 3.58 -6.69 -1.25
C ALA A 213 4.04 -5.44 -2.03
N THR A 214 5.34 -5.33 -2.30
CA THR A 214 5.97 -4.21 -3.03
C THR A 214 6.36 -4.55 -4.48
N GLU A 215 5.85 -5.64 -5.03
CA GLU A 215 6.07 -6.00 -6.43
C GLU A 215 5.41 -4.96 -7.37
N SER A 216 6.17 -4.50 -8.37
CA SER A 216 5.70 -3.51 -9.35
C SER A 216 4.86 -4.11 -10.48
N GLU A 217 4.80 -5.45 -10.58
CA GLU A 217 4.05 -6.14 -11.63
C GLU A 217 2.54 -5.84 -11.49
N PRO A 218 1.87 -5.38 -12.57
CA PRO A 218 0.43 -5.16 -12.59
C PRO A 218 -0.32 -6.42 -12.19
N TRP A 219 -1.24 -6.30 -11.24
CA TRP A 219 -1.99 -7.46 -10.77
C TRP A 219 -3.13 -7.80 -11.72
N LYS A 220 -3.05 -8.95 -12.39
CA LYS A 220 -4.11 -9.46 -13.29
C LYS A 220 -4.58 -8.43 -14.33
N GLY A 221 -3.67 -7.60 -14.84
CA GLY A 221 -3.97 -6.55 -15.82
C GLY A 221 -4.59 -5.28 -15.23
N MET A 222 -4.61 -5.14 -13.91
CA MET A 222 -4.88 -3.89 -13.21
C MET A 222 -3.55 -3.15 -12.98
N ASP A 223 -3.55 -1.83 -13.18
CA ASP A 223 -2.38 -0.96 -12.94
C ASP A 223 -2.15 -0.70 -11.44
N THR A 224 -2.24 -1.76 -10.64
CA THR A 224 -2.19 -1.76 -9.16
C THR A 224 -0.91 -2.42 -8.66
N GLY A 225 0.19 -2.27 -9.41
CA GLY A 225 1.52 -2.59 -8.90
C GLY A 225 1.90 -1.67 -7.73
N PHE A 226 3.01 -1.96 -7.08
CA PHE A 226 3.59 -1.02 -6.13
C PHE A 226 4.11 0.23 -6.83
N ASN A 227 3.68 1.39 -6.34
CA ASN A 227 3.95 2.69 -6.92
C ASN A 227 4.70 3.56 -5.92
N ILE A 228 5.82 4.13 -6.35
CA ILE A 228 6.44 5.26 -5.66
C ILE A 228 5.75 6.52 -6.16
N VAL A 229 5.20 7.31 -5.25
CA VAL A 229 4.46 8.52 -5.62
C VAL A 229 5.48 9.58 -6.08
N PRO A 230 5.40 10.04 -7.34
CA PRO A 230 6.41 10.93 -7.90
C PRO A 230 6.36 12.33 -7.29
N HIS A 231 5.19 12.73 -6.74
CA HIS A 231 4.90 14.04 -6.17
C HIS A 231 5.41 15.16 -7.07
N GLY A 232 4.68 15.57 -8.10
CA GLY A 232 5.17 16.61 -9.00
C GLY A 232 5.61 17.90 -8.27
N VAL A 233 6.57 18.64 -8.85
CA VAL A 233 7.01 19.95 -8.31
C VAL A 233 5.89 20.99 -8.18
N ASN A 234 4.75 20.76 -8.82
CA ASN A 234 3.55 21.61 -8.75
C ASN A 234 2.51 21.09 -7.74
N CYS A 235 2.88 20.14 -6.88
CA CYS A 235 1.99 19.65 -5.86
C CYS A 235 1.65 20.71 -4.83
N THR A 236 0.37 21.03 -4.72
CA THR A 236 -0.17 21.83 -3.62
C THR A 236 -0.79 20.88 -2.62
N TYR A 237 -0.23 20.82 -1.42
CA TYR A 237 -0.79 20.06 -0.31
C TYR A 237 -1.70 20.99 0.50
N GLU A 238 -2.99 20.64 0.58
CA GLU A 238 -3.97 21.34 1.41
C GLU A 238 -4.21 20.52 2.68
N PHE A 239 -3.43 20.84 3.72
CA PHE A 239 -3.54 20.24 5.05
C PHE A 239 -4.58 20.94 5.92
#